data_AF-A0A518AIS5-F1
#
_entry.id   AF-A0A518AIS5-F1
#
_cell.length_a   1.000
_cell.length_b   1.000
_cell.length_c   1.000
_cell.angle_alpha   90.00
_cell.angle_beta   90.00
_cell.angle_gamma   90.00
#
_symmetry.space_group_name_H-M   'P 1'
#
loop_
_entity.id
_entity.type
_entity.pdbx_description
1 polymer ?
#
loop_
_entity_poly.entity_id
_entity_poly.type
_entity_poly.pdbx_seq_one_letter_code
_entity_poly.pdbx_strand_id
1 'polypeptide(L)'
;MSPFSIGVRLAIAWLLASTALGQPQYTVTDITNWSPAELATLPTFDHYPLLTPVGASTTFMPTGQSGDRCIGQYEGAYGDHAARVEQGVQQSLPPLDTYYWWYTTCDRDDCHFYNGSVGYSHLNDVNSAGIAVGDSTLEGTGSSSSDYVTHAVLSTPDSNTLLDFTPLATRAAAMGINDAGQIVGWQRTDGPTQGIRWQPDGSSIVLDSFGSSVSPTAINDLGVVIGNAVVPEISYFNPEPFVSVAGAAIEQLSLPSQGGVEYASANDLNNTGLIVGYSWKATATTEPLATLWQQEPDDSWTPYDLNEIADGGDYIYERAVAVNDEGYVLALGKLDQDISPALLLLLTPDTLLSPVQQATGDYNFDGVIDQSDYQQWRRDFGRTISPAGTGADGNGNGIVDLGDYTLWRDHLQSAATSLATESIPEPSSPGLLLGLLALTAGFRQRLALH
;
A
#
# COMPACT_ATOMS: atom_id res chain seq x y z
N MET A 1 -18.18 12.58 -23.93
CA MET A 1 -17.87 11.70 -22.78
C MET A 1 -17.56 10.34 -23.35
N SER A 2 -16.29 9.91 -23.30
CA SER A 2 -15.85 8.67 -23.93
C SER A 2 -16.19 7.46 -23.03
N PRO A 3 -16.48 6.29 -23.62
CA PRO A 3 -16.87 5.08 -22.90
C PRO A 3 -15.75 4.47 -22.03
N PHE A 4 -14.52 5.00 -22.09
CA PHE A 4 -13.41 4.58 -21.24
C PHE A 4 -13.51 5.08 -19.78
N SER A 5 -14.28 6.15 -19.52
CA SER A 5 -14.39 6.74 -18.17
C SER A 5 -15.45 6.07 -17.28
N ILE A 6 -16.14 5.03 -17.78
CA ILE A 6 -17.12 4.24 -17.03
C ILE A 6 -16.48 2.95 -16.48
N GLY A 7 -15.44 2.42 -17.13
CA GLY A 7 -14.80 1.16 -16.72
C GLY A 7 -13.87 1.28 -15.50
N VAL A 8 -13.45 2.49 -15.13
CA VAL A 8 -12.54 2.72 -13.99
C VAL A 8 -13.30 3.06 -12.70
N ARG A 9 -14.60 3.39 -12.80
CA ARG A 9 -15.46 3.80 -11.67
C ARG A 9 -15.87 2.66 -10.73
N LEU A 10 -15.40 1.43 -10.96
CA LEU A 10 -15.90 0.23 -10.28
C LEU A 10 -14.83 -0.57 -9.53
N ALA A 11 -13.56 -0.13 -9.54
CA ALA A 11 -12.45 -0.89 -8.94
C ALA A 11 -12.40 -0.85 -7.40
N ILE A 12 -13.13 0.07 -6.74
CA ILE A 12 -13.26 0.07 -5.27
C ILE A 12 -14.71 -0.14 -4.79
N ALA A 13 -15.68 -0.03 -5.71
CA ALA A 13 -17.11 -0.12 -5.39
C ALA A 13 -17.57 -1.48 -4.84
N TRP A 14 -16.75 -2.53 -4.95
CA TRP A 14 -17.06 -3.87 -4.42
C TRP A 14 -16.45 -4.16 -3.04
N LEU A 15 -15.65 -3.24 -2.48
CA LEU A 15 -14.93 -3.48 -1.24
C LEU A 15 -15.66 -3.03 0.04
N LEU A 16 -16.60 -2.12 -0.10
CA LEU A 16 -17.50 -1.73 0.98
C LEU A 16 -18.87 -2.32 0.65
N ALA A 17 -19.23 -3.43 1.30
CA ALA A 17 -20.58 -3.92 1.30
C ALA A 17 -21.54 -2.86 1.88
N SER A 18 -21.98 -1.90 1.07
CA SER A 18 -23.24 -1.15 1.20
C SER A 18 -23.57 -0.43 2.52
N THR A 19 -22.66 -0.38 3.49
CA THR A 19 -22.80 0.47 4.67
C THR A 19 -21.83 1.61 4.50
N ALA A 20 -22.36 2.81 4.23
CA ALA A 20 -21.63 4.04 4.47
C ALA A 20 -21.08 3.95 5.90
N LEU A 21 -19.77 3.73 6.03
CA LEU A 21 -19.11 3.87 7.31
C LEU A 21 -19.29 5.34 7.68
N GLY A 22 -20.03 5.59 8.76
CA GLY A 22 -20.07 6.95 9.32
C GLY A 22 -18.66 7.41 9.66
N GLN A 23 -18.50 8.70 9.94
CA GLN A 23 -17.23 9.25 10.42
C GLN A 23 -16.63 8.33 11.51
N PRO A 24 -15.39 7.83 11.35
CA PRO A 24 -14.79 6.92 12.30
C PRO A 24 -14.57 7.64 13.64
N GLN A 25 -14.69 6.91 14.73
CA GLN A 25 -14.52 7.41 16.10
C GLN A 25 -13.57 6.47 16.85
N TYR A 26 -12.76 7.05 17.73
CA TYR A 26 -11.69 6.32 18.42
C TYR A 26 -11.64 6.64 19.91
N THR A 27 -11.28 5.64 20.70
CA THR A 27 -10.81 5.80 22.08
C THR A 27 -9.30 5.65 22.13
N VAL A 28 -8.62 6.42 22.98
CA VAL A 28 -7.14 6.47 22.99
C VAL A 28 -6.55 5.86 24.25
N THR A 29 -5.48 5.09 24.06
CA THR A 29 -4.68 4.49 25.14
C THR A 29 -3.20 4.79 24.91
N ASP A 30 -2.52 5.34 25.92
CA ASP A 30 -1.06 5.48 25.91
C ASP A 30 -0.39 4.13 26.19
N ILE A 31 0.34 3.65 25.20
CA ILE A 31 1.04 2.36 25.23
C ILE A 31 2.56 2.50 25.32
N THR A 32 3.08 3.72 25.49
CA THR A 32 4.52 4.05 25.44
C THR A 32 5.38 3.19 26.37
N ASN A 33 4.85 2.89 27.56
CA ASN A 33 5.57 2.15 28.60
C ASN A 33 4.95 0.78 28.90
N TRP A 34 4.12 0.25 28.00
CA TRP A 34 3.56 -1.09 28.17
C TRP A 34 4.65 -2.16 28.14
N SER A 35 4.51 -3.17 28.98
CA SER A 35 5.37 -4.34 28.99
C SER A 35 5.15 -5.21 27.75
N PRO A 36 6.11 -6.06 27.36
CA PRO A 36 5.91 -6.99 26.24
C PRO A 36 4.68 -7.90 26.39
N ALA A 37 4.29 -8.23 27.63
CA ALA A 37 3.10 -9.03 27.90
C ALA A 37 1.80 -8.26 27.62
N GLU A 38 1.78 -6.94 27.86
CA GLU A 38 0.64 -6.07 27.55
C GLU A 38 0.56 -5.80 26.05
N LEU A 39 1.69 -5.50 25.40
CA LEU A 39 1.77 -5.32 23.94
C LEU A 39 1.34 -6.60 23.20
N ALA A 40 1.60 -7.79 23.73
CA ALA A 40 1.15 -9.07 23.16
C ALA A 40 -0.37 -9.28 23.18
N THR A 41 -1.13 -8.43 23.89
CA THR A 41 -2.61 -8.47 23.89
C THR A 41 -3.22 -7.57 22.82
N LEU A 42 -2.41 -6.74 22.16
CA LEU A 42 -2.85 -5.82 21.13
C LEU A 42 -3.11 -6.55 19.82
N PRO A 43 -3.99 -6.01 18.96
CA PRO A 43 -4.15 -6.55 17.63
C PRO A 43 -2.86 -6.36 16.81
N THR A 44 -2.69 -7.19 15.80
CA THR A 44 -1.51 -7.20 14.93
C THR A 44 -1.49 -5.99 14.00
N PHE A 45 -0.31 -5.43 13.78
CA PHE A 45 -0.02 -4.43 12.74
C PHE A 45 1.12 -4.98 11.87
N ASP A 46 0.84 -5.31 10.62
CA ASP A 46 1.78 -6.06 9.78
C ASP A 46 3.01 -5.22 9.39
N HIS A 47 2.83 -3.92 9.15
CA HIS A 47 3.94 -2.98 8.84
C HIS A 47 4.50 -2.24 10.07
N TYR A 48 4.06 -2.59 11.28
CA TYR A 48 4.58 -1.98 12.52
C TYR A 48 4.57 -2.97 13.69
N PRO A 49 5.48 -3.96 13.71
CA PRO A 49 5.51 -4.94 14.79
C PRO A 49 5.89 -4.27 16.12
N LEU A 50 5.00 -4.40 17.12
CA LEU A 50 5.17 -3.81 18.46
C LEU A 50 6.12 -4.61 19.36
N LEU A 51 6.45 -5.84 18.99
CA LEU A 51 7.26 -6.75 19.77
C LEU A 51 8.51 -7.16 19.01
N THR A 52 9.64 -7.13 19.71
CA THR A 52 10.82 -7.87 19.25
C THR A 52 10.52 -9.37 19.34
N PRO A 53 10.64 -10.12 18.23
CA PRO A 53 10.32 -11.54 18.22
C PRO A 53 11.31 -12.32 19.10
N VAL A 54 10.82 -13.38 19.75
CA VAL A 54 11.67 -14.28 20.54
C VAL A 54 12.77 -14.84 19.65
N GLY A 55 14.01 -14.87 20.14
CA GLY A 55 15.17 -15.37 19.38
C GLY A 55 15.89 -14.34 18.52
N ALA A 56 15.35 -13.11 18.44
CA ALA A 56 16.05 -11.99 17.81
C ALA A 56 17.29 -11.53 18.62
N SER A 57 18.24 -10.91 17.93
CA SER A 57 19.36 -10.22 18.55
C SER A 57 18.88 -8.99 19.34
N THR A 58 19.71 -8.52 20.26
CA THR A 58 19.38 -7.34 21.09
C THR A 58 19.34 -6.02 20.32
N THR A 59 19.89 -6.01 19.10
CA THR A 59 19.90 -4.86 18.20
C THR A 59 18.86 -4.98 17.08
N PHE A 60 18.04 -6.04 17.11
CA PHE A 60 17.02 -6.27 16.10
C PHE A 60 15.90 -5.23 16.21
N MET A 61 15.67 -4.53 15.11
CA MET A 61 14.59 -3.58 14.91
C MET A 61 13.61 -4.18 13.91
N PRO A 62 12.41 -4.59 14.35
CA PRO A 62 11.42 -5.15 13.45
C PRO A 62 10.91 -4.07 12.49
N THR A 63 10.65 -4.47 11.24
CA THR A 63 10.10 -3.61 10.18
C THR A 63 8.79 -4.12 9.62
N GLY A 64 8.53 -5.43 9.72
CA GLY A 64 7.29 -6.05 9.27
C GLY A 64 7.09 -7.43 9.87
N GLN A 65 5.87 -7.93 9.80
CA GLN A 65 5.52 -9.28 10.26
C GLN A 65 4.40 -9.87 9.42
N SER A 66 4.42 -11.20 9.30
CA SER A 66 3.32 -11.97 8.74
C SER A 66 3.21 -13.29 9.49
N GLY A 67 2.13 -13.46 10.25
CA GLY A 67 1.97 -14.57 11.18
C GLY A 67 3.06 -14.60 12.25
N ASP A 68 3.80 -15.72 12.36
CA ASP A 68 4.92 -15.88 13.29
C ASP A 68 6.27 -15.45 12.71
N ARG A 69 6.29 -14.98 11.45
CA ARG A 69 7.48 -14.47 10.78
C ARG A 69 7.58 -12.98 11.03
N CYS A 70 8.72 -12.55 11.54
CA CYS A 70 9.03 -11.14 11.66
C CYS A 70 10.30 -10.85 10.86
N ILE A 71 10.29 -9.76 10.10
CA ILE A 71 11.43 -9.23 9.38
C ILE A 71 11.92 -7.97 10.08
N GLY A 72 13.19 -7.65 9.85
CA GLY A 72 13.79 -6.48 10.44
C GLY A 72 15.22 -6.31 10.03
N GLN A 73 15.87 -5.39 10.71
CA GLN A 73 17.28 -5.12 10.57
C GLN A 73 17.96 -5.23 11.93
N TYR A 74 19.25 -5.52 11.94
CA TYR A 74 20.05 -5.52 13.14
C TYR A 74 21.45 -4.98 12.86
N GLU A 75 22.11 -4.47 13.90
CA GLU A 75 23.46 -3.92 13.77
C GLU A 75 24.44 -4.97 13.21
N GLY A 76 24.97 -4.70 12.01
CA GLY A 76 25.88 -5.56 11.29
C GLY A 76 27.28 -4.95 11.12
N ALA A 77 28.16 -5.72 10.47
CA ALA A 77 29.46 -5.19 10.07
C ALA A 77 29.29 -4.23 8.89
N TYR A 78 29.82 -3.00 9.03
CA TYR A 78 29.81 -1.95 8.00
C TYR A 78 28.43 -1.33 7.66
N GLY A 79 27.38 -1.69 8.38
CA GLY A 79 26.01 -1.20 8.21
C GLY A 79 24.99 -2.16 8.82
N ASP A 80 23.71 -1.78 8.81
CA ASP A 80 22.62 -2.62 9.28
C ASP A 80 22.41 -3.80 8.32
N HIS A 81 22.20 -4.99 8.87
CA HIS A 81 21.95 -6.21 8.12
C HIS A 81 20.49 -6.63 8.30
N ALA A 82 19.86 -7.00 7.18
CA ALA A 82 18.53 -7.58 7.19
C ALA A 82 18.54 -8.92 7.95
N ALA A 83 17.43 -9.22 8.60
CA ALA A 83 17.20 -10.52 9.19
C ALA A 83 15.72 -10.89 9.18
N ARG A 84 15.50 -12.19 9.29
CA ARG A 84 14.20 -12.79 9.54
C ARG A 84 14.26 -13.50 10.88
N VAL A 85 13.17 -13.48 11.62
CA VAL A 85 13.00 -14.26 12.85
C VAL A 85 11.75 -15.09 12.68
N GLU A 86 11.93 -16.41 12.64
CA GLU A 86 10.86 -17.39 12.50
C GLU A 86 11.13 -18.53 13.47
N GLN A 87 10.10 -19.00 14.18
CA GLN A 87 10.21 -20.13 15.13
C GLN A 87 11.32 -19.96 16.18
N GLY A 88 11.60 -18.72 16.60
CA GLY A 88 12.63 -18.44 17.61
C GLY A 88 14.06 -18.42 17.08
N VAL A 89 14.25 -18.43 15.75
CA VAL A 89 15.57 -18.44 15.11
C VAL A 89 15.72 -17.20 14.24
N GLN A 90 16.74 -16.38 14.54
CA GLN A 90 17.14 -15.30 13.65
C GLN A 90 18.04 -15.83 12.53
N GLN A 91 17.63 -15.54 11.29
CA GLN A 91 18.39 -15.76 10.08
C GLN A 91 18.88 -14.43 9.51
N SER A 92 20.20 -14.29 9.43
CA SER A 92 20.85 -13.11 8.85
C SER A 92 20.84 -13.16 7.31
N LEU A 93 20.61 -12.00 6.71
CA LEU A 93 20.64 -11.75 5.27
C LEU A 93 21.61 -10.59 5.01
N PRO A 94 22.93 -10.86 4.94
CA PRO A 94 23.94 -9.82 4.75
C PRO A 94 23.75 -9.07 3.41
N PRO A 95 24.38 -7.89 3.25
CA PRO A 95 24.32 -7.12 2.01
C PRO A 95 24.79 -7.92 0.80
N LEU A 96 24.28 -7.58 -0.39
CA LEU A 96 24.77 -8.15 -1.66
C LEU A 96 26.27 -7.91 -1.83
N ASP A 97 26.75 -6.71 -1.48
CA ASP A 97 28.16 -6.39 -1.39
C ASP A 97 28.43 -5.21 -0.44
N THR A 98 29.70 -4.97 -0.11
CA THR A 98 30.16 -3.79 0.63
C THR A 98 30.89 -2.85 -0.31
N TYR A 99 30.37 -1.63 -0.45
CA TYR A 99 31.05 -0.59 -1.21
C TYR A 99 32.16 0.06 -0.37
N TYR A 100 33.39 0.06 -0.90
CA TYR A 100 34.54 0.72 -0.31
C TYR A 100 34.91 1.96 -1.12
N TRP A 101 35.23 3.06 -0.43
CA TRP A 101 35.66 4.29 -1.08
C TRP A 101 36.90 4.86 -0.42
N TRP A 102 37.68 5.58 -1.20
CA TRP A 102 38.78 6.39 -0.72
C TRP A 102 39.04 7.57 -1.66
N TYR A 103 39.48 8.69 -1.09
CA TYR A 103 39.97 9.82 -1.87
C TYR A 103 41.08 10.55 -1.12
N THR A 104 41.81 11.39 -1.85
CA THR A 104 42.89 12.22 -1.29
C THR A 104 42.66 13.66 -1.68
N THR A 105 42.68 14.55 -0.69
CA THR A 105 42.71 16.00 -0.91
C THR A 105 44.03 16.53 -0.42
N CYS A 106 44.73 17.28 -1.28
CA CYS A 106 45.96 17.96 -0.91
C CYS A 106 45.73 19.46 -0.88
N ASP A 107 46.23 20.13 0.15
CA ASP A 107 46.42 21.56 0.13
C ASP A 107 47.92 21.90 -0.02
N ARG A 108 48.30 23.15 0.26
CA ARG A 108 49.69 23.60 0.09
C ARG A 108 50.62 23.01 1.16
N ASP A 109 50.08 22.62 2.31
CA ASP A 109 50.84 22.28 3.50
C ASP A 109 50.89 20.75 3.69
N ASP A 110 49.80 20.01 3.42
CA ASP A 110 49.78 18.54 3.42
C ASP A 110 48.71 17.89 2.53
N CYS A 111 48.63 16.55 2.58
CA CYS A 111 47.59 15.74 1.94
C CYS A 111 46.83 14.92 3.00
N HIS A 112 45.50 14.99 2.96
CA HIS A 112 44.60 14.17 3.76
C HIS A 112 44.07 12.98 2.96
N PHE A 113 44.09 11.81 3.58
CA PHE A 113 43.53 10.58 3.04
C PHE A 113 42.24 10.24 3.78
N TYR A 114 41.16 10.06 3.03
CA TYR A 114 39.84 9.68 3.56
C TYR A 114 39.46 8.33 2.97
N ASN A 115 38.90 7.45 3.80
CA ASN A 115 38.33 6.19 3.36
C ASN A 115 37.10 5.82 4.20
N GLY A 116 36.32 4.88 3.69
CA GLY A 116 35.17 4.33 4.39
C GLY A 116 34.54 3.17 3.63
N SER A 117 33.47 2.64 4.20
CA SER A 117 32.71 1.53 3.62
C SER A 117 31.23 1.68 3.95
N VAL A 118 30.38 1.16 3.08
CA VAL A 118 28.94 1.05 3.28
C VAL A 118 28.52 -0.35 2.83
N GLY A 119 27.91 -1.14 3.71
CA GLY A 119 27.38 -2.44 3.37
C GLY A 119 26.14 -2.72 4.21
N TYR A 120 24.97 -2.43 3.65
CA TYR A 120 23.69 -2.62 4.32
C TYR A 120 22.72 -3.52 3.52
N SER A 121 21.80 -4.12 4.26
CA SER A 121 20.60 -4.76 3.73
C SER A 121 19.42 -4.46 4.64
N HIS A 122 18.28 -4.18 4.04
CA HIS A 122 17.02 -3.93 4.74
C HIS A 122 15.94 -4.83 4.13
N LEU A 123 15.01 -5.27 4.97
CA LEU A 123 13.72 -5.81 4.53
C LEU A 123 12.66 -4.83 5.02
N ASN A 124 11.84 -4.34 4.10
CA ASN A 124 10.85 -3.31 4.34
C ASN A 124 9.44 -3.91 4.50
N ASP A 125 9.18 -5.06 3.86
CA ASP A 125 7.86 -5.70 3.93
C ASP A 125 7.93 -7.22 3.66
N VAL A 126 6.92 -7.98 4.13
CA VAL A 126 6.81 -9.43 4.01
C VAL A 126 5.36 -9.88 3.83
N ASN A 127 5.10 -10.72 2.82
CA ASN A 127 3.76 -11.26 2.58
C ASN A 127 3.51 -12.57 3.35
N SER A 128 2.28 -13.11 3.27
CA SER A 128 1.89 -14.36 3.93
C SER A 128 2.70 -15.58 3.47
N ALA A 129 3.28 -15.50 2.27
CA ALA A 129 4.22 -16.48 1.76
C ALA A 129 5.60 -16.45 2.42
N GLY A 130 5.88 -15.47 3.25
CA GLY A 130 7.19 -15.20 3.81
C GLY A 130 8.19 -14.69 2.77
N ILE A 131 7.74 -14.29 1.58
CA ILE A 131 8.58 -13.54 0.65
C ILE A 131 8.71 -12.15 1.23
N ALA A 132 9.94 -11.70 1.44
CA ALA A 132 10.20 -10.36 1.95
C ALA A 132 11.00 -9.57 0.93
N VAL A 133 10.76 -8.27 0.89
CA VAL A 133 11.34 -7.35 -0.06
C VAL A 133 12.01 -6.20 0.66
N GLY A 134 13.00 -5.60 0.03
CA GLY A 134 13.66 -4.44 0.58
C GLY A 134 14.75 -3.92 -0.35
N ASP A 135 15.85 -3.51 0.25
CA ASP A 135 16.99 -2.95 -0.46
C ASP A 135 18.32 -3.41 0.10
N SER A 136 19.34 -3.41 -0.75
CA SER A 136 20.70 -3.74 -0.35
C SER A 136 21.72 -2.95 -1.13
N THR A 137 22.89 -2.77 -0.52
CA THR A 137 24.05 -2.19 -1.19
C THR A 137 24.66 -3.19 -2.17
N LEU A 138 24.95 -2.74 -3.38
CA LEU A 138 25.87 -3.38 -4.32
C LEU A 138 27.16 -2.54 -4.45
N GLU A 139 28.28 -3.18 -4.81
CA GLU A 139 29.56 -2.50 -5.02
C GLU A 139 29.41 -1.38 -6.07
N GLY A 140 29.61 -0.13 -5.64
CA GLY A 140 29.69 1.02 -6.53
C GLY A 140 31.09 1.20 -7.13
N THR A 141 31.21 1.95 -8.22
CA THR A 141 32.49 2.23 -8.89
C THR A 141 33.06 3.62 -8.55
N GLY A 142 32.56 4.26 -7.49
CA GLY A 142 32.86 5.64 -7.15
C GLY A 142 34.08 5.85 -6.26
N SER A 143 34.24 7.06 -5.74
CA SER A 143 35.32 7.40 -4.80
C SER A 143 34.86 8.28 -3.63
N SER A 144 33.55 8.50 -3.50
CA SER A 144 32.94 9.23 -2.39
C SER A 144 32.03 8.34 -1.55
N SER A 145 31.66 8.82 -0.36
CA SER A 145 30.74 8.15 0.56
C SER A 145 29.29 8.04 0.05
N SER A 146 28.96 8.68 -1.07
CA SER A 146 27.60 8.72 -1.63
C SER A 146 27.45 7.94 -2.95
N ASP A 147 28.52 7.35 -3.47
CA ASP A 147 28.48 6.72 -4.81
C ASP A 147 28.00 5.26 -4.79
N TYR A 148 27.76 4.65 -3.62
CA TYR A 148 27.20 3.29 -3.51
C TYR A 148 25.87 3.18 -4.26
N VAL A 149 25.53 1.97 -4.73
CA VAL A 149 24.33 1.72 -5.53
C VAL A 149 23.35 0.91 -4.69
N THR A 150 22.12 1.40 -4.57
CA THR A 150 21.03 0.72 -3.88
C THR A 150 20.27 -0.16 -4.86
N HIS A 151 20.10 -1.43 -4.53
CA HIS A 151 19.42 -2.43 -5.34
C HIS A 151 18.19 -2.94 -4.61
N ALA A 152 17.08 -3.12 -5.34
CA ALA A 152 15.89 -3.77 -4.83
C ALA A 152 16.16 -5.28 -4.72
N VAL A 153 15.82 -5.84 -3.56
CA VAL A 153 16.08 -7.25 -3.25
C VAL A 153 14.84 -7.95 -2.76
N LEU A 154 14.76 -9.25 -3.04
CA LEU A 154 13.81 -10.15 -2.39
C LEU A 154 14.52 -11.31 -1.70
N SER A 155 13.88 -11.86 -0.69
CA SER A 155 14.28 -13.10 -0.05
C SER A 155 13.08 -14.04 -0.03
N THR A 156 13.29 -15.32 -0.31
CA THR A 156 12.31 -16.38 -0.08
C THR A 156 12.47 -16.96 1.33
N PRO A 157 11.43 -17.58 1.93
CA PRO A 157 11.48 -18.08 3.31
C PRO A 157 12.70 -18.95 3.62
N ASP A 158 13.02 -19.87 2.70
CA ASP A 158 14.11 -20.84 2.89
C ASP A 158 15.50 -20.32 2.46
N SER A 159 15.60 -19.06 2.01
CA SER A 159 16.86 -18.51 1.48
C SER A 159 17.61 -17.71 2.54
N ASN A 160 18.90 -18.01 2.70
CA ASN A 160 19.86 -17.19 3.46
C ASN A 160 20.60 -16.16 2.60
N THR A 161 20.08 -15.89 1.40
CA THR A 161 20.64 -14.93 0.45
C THR A 161 19.55 -14.01 -0.08
N LEU A 162 19.97 -12.81 -0.47
CA LEU A 162 19.15 -11.83 -1.16
C LEU A 162 19.25 -12.07 -2.67
N LEU A 163 18.10 -12.05 -3.33
CA LEU A 163 18.00 -12.05 -4.79
C LEU A 163 17.83 -10.61 -5.26
N ASP A 164 18.79 -10.14 -6.06
CA ASP A 164 18.72 -8.86 -6.74
C ASP A 164 17.79 -8.95 -7.96
N PHE A 165 16.81 -8.06 -8.03
CA PHE A 165 15.91 -7.93 -9.19
C PHE A 165 15.90 -6.51 -9.78
N THR A 166 16.91 -5.71 -9.43
CA THR A 166 17.07 -4.35 -9.92
C THR A 166 17.28 -4.34 -11.43
N PRO A 167 16.50 -3.54 -12.20
CA PRO A 167 16.75 -3.37 -13.62
C PRO A 167 18.17 -2.84 -13.90
N LEU A 168 18.77 -3.24 -15.03
CA LEU A 168 20.14 -2.87 -15.38
C LEU A 168 20.33 -1.34 -15.42
N ALA A 169 21.47 -0.88 -14.89
CA ALA A 169 21.86 0.54 -14.81
C ALA A 169 20.89 1.42 -14.00
N THR A 170 20.08 0.82 -13.12
CA THR A 170 19.17 1.55 -12.22
C THR A 170 19.57 1.36 -10.77
N ARG A 171 19.23 2.33 -9.93
CA ARG A 171 19.14 2.18 -8.48
C ARG A 171 17.68 1.92 -8.13
N ALA A 172 17.38 1.03 -7.21
CA ALA A 172 16.02 0.74 -6.81
C ALA A 172 15.94 0.32 -5.35
N ALA A 173 14.75 0.45 -4.76
CA ALA A 173 14.39 -0.20 -3.51
C ALA A 173 12.95 -0.70 -3.60
N ALA A 174 12.69 -1.84 -2.98
CA ALA A 174 11.35 -2.34 -2.77
C ALA A 174 10.84 -1.91 -1.40
N MET A 175 9.61 -1.42 -1.34
CA MET A 175 9.00 -0.80 -0.16
C MET A 175 7.85 -1.63 0.38
N GLY A 176 7.08 -2.29 -0.48
CA GLY A 176 5.94 -3.11 -0.08
C GLY A 176 5.73 -4.32 -1.00
N ILE A 177 5.12 -5.37 -0.47
CA ILE A 177 4.75 -6.60 -1.18
C ILE A 177 3.39 -7.08 -0.68
N ASN A 178 2.49 -7.45 -1.59
CA ASN A 178 1.23 -8.06 -1.22
C ASN A 178 1.20 -9.59 -1.42
N ASP A 179 0.12 -10.23 -1.00
CA ASP A 179 -0.05 -11.69 -1.11
C ASP A 179 -0.17 -12.22 -2.54
N ALA A 180 -0.50 -11.35 -3.49
CA ALA A 180 -0.42 -11.64 -4.92
C ALA A 180 1.02 -11.69 -5.45
N GLY A 181 2.01 -11.26 -4.65
CA GLY A 181 3.41 -11.13 -5.03
C GLY A 181 3.70 -9.87 -5.87
N GLN A 182 2.78 -8.91 -5.91
CA GLN A 182 3.05 -7.59 -6.49
C GLN A 182 3.95 -6.83 -5.53
N ILE A 183 5.01 -6.23 -6.06
CA ILE A 183 5.98 -5.47 -5.27
C ILE A 183 5.90 -4.01 -5.71
N VAL A 184 5.92 -3.08 -4.76
CA VAL A 184 6.03 -1.65 -5.04
C VAL A 184 7.31 -1.08 -4.47
N GLY A 185 7.79 -0.02 -5.11
CA GLY A 185 8.92 0.71 -4.63
C GLY A 185 9.33 1.78 -5.62
N TRP A 186 10.60 2.15 -5.59
CA TRP A 186 11.11 3.19 -6.46
C TRP A 186 12.32 2.71 -7.25
N GLN A 187 12.52 3.33 -8.41
CA GLN A 187 13.70 3.15 -9.24
C GLN A 187 14.22 4.48 -9.77
N ARG A 188 15.50 4.51 -10.14
CA ARG A 188 16.15 5.69 -10.72
C ARG A 188 17.28 5.26 -11.66
N THR A 189 17.17 5.65 -12.93
CA THR A 189 18.26 5.49 -13.92
C THR A 189 19.04 6.81 -14.01
N ASP A 190 18.39 7.83 -14.59
CA ASP A 190 18.85 9.20 -14.70
C ASP A 190 17.64 10.12 -14.49
N GLY A 191 17.80 11.22 -13.75
CA GLY A 191 16.70 12.17 -13.50
C GLY A 191 15.91 11.90 -12.20
N PRO A 192 14.58 12.18 -12.17
CA PRO A 192 13.76 12.04 -10.97
C PRO A 192 13.54 10.58 -10.58
N THR A 193 13.14 10.36 -9.32
CA THR A 193 12.79 9.02 -8.81
C THR A 193 11.46 8.57 -9.40
N GLN A 194 11.38 7.34 -9.86
CA GLN A 194 10.18 6.77 -10.46
C GLN A 194 9.54 5.76 -9.51
N GLY A 195 8.24 5.89 -9.28
CA GLY A 195 7.45 4.86 -8.63
C GLY A 195 7.27 3.68 -9.57
N ILE A 196 7.37 2.47 -9.05
CA ILE A 196 7.26 1.26 -9.87
C ILE A 196 6.52 0.18 -9.09
N ARG A 197 5.68 -0.56 -9.84
CA ARG A 197 5.03 -1.80 -9.42
C ARG A 197 5.63 -2.94 -10.24
N TRP A 198 6.34 -3.86 -9.62
CA TRP A 198 6.79 -5.10 -10.23
C TRP A 198 5.72 -6.17 -10.07
N GLN A 199 5.44 -6.88 -11.16
CA GLN A 199 4.47 -7.95 -11.20
C GLN A 199 5.14 -9.32 -11.02
N PRO A 200 4.44 -10.33 -10.47
CA PRO A 200 4.97 -11.69 -10.30
C PRO A 200 5.46 -12.34 -11.60
N ASP A 201 5.00 -11.86 -12.76
CA ASP A 201 5.39 -12.36 -14.07
C ASP A 201 6.63 -11.71 -14.66
N GLY A 202 7.27 -10.83 -13.89
CA GLY A 202 8.46 -10.08 -14.30
C GLY A 202 8.17 -8.84 -15.13
N SER A 203 6.91 -8.54 -15.45
CA SER A 203 6.53 -7.24 -16.00
C SER A 203 6.55 -6.17 -14.92
N SER A 204 6.60 -4.90 -15.32
CA SER A 204 6.52 -3.79 -14.39
C SER A 204 5.68 -2.64 -14.96
N ILE A 205 5.06 -1.90 -14.05
CA ILE A 205 4.23 -0.74 -14.32
C ILE A 205 4.87 0.45 -13.61
N VAL A 206 5.22 1.49 -14.37
CA VAL A 206 5.68 2.76 -13.81
C VAL A 206 4.46 3.51 -13.28
N LEU A 207 4.54 3.99 -12.04
CA LEU A 207 3.46 4.67 -11.32
C LEU A 207 3.60 6.21 -11.41
N ASP A 208 4.19 6.72 -12.50
CA ASP A 208 4.53 8.13 -12.63
C ASP A 208 3.53 8.86 -13.53
N SER A 209 2.45 9.41 -12.96
CA SER A 209 1.54 10.32 -13.70
C SER A 209 1.87 11.81 -13.52
N PHE A 210 2.68 12.14 -12.50
CA PHE A 210 3.00 13.53 -12.10
C PHE A 210 4.22 14.17 -12.78
N GLY A 211 4.95 13.44 -13.63
CA GLY A 211 6.14 13.98 -14.32
C GLY A 211 7.33 14.33 -13.40
N SER A 212 7.37 13.79 -12.18
CA SER A 212 8.31 14.15 -11.11
C SER A 212 8.59 12.96 -10.18
N SER A 213 9.24 13.19 -9.03
CA SER A 213 9.66 12.17 -8.07
C SER A 213 8.49 11.49 -7.35
N VAL A 214 8.27 10.20 -7.61
CA VAL A 214 7.23 9.38 -6.97
C VAL A 214 7.89 8.27 -6.14
N SER A 215 7.44 8.10 -4.90
CA SER A 215 7.95 7.11 -3.95
C SER A 215 6.78 6.38 -3.28
N PRO A 216 6.39 5.20 -3.79
CA PRO A 216 5.47 4.29 -3.10
C PRO A 216 5.95 3.94 -1.69
N THR A 217 5.02 3.81 -0.74
CA THR A 217 5.32 3.46 0.65
C THR A 217 4.71 2.11 1.06
N ALA A 218 3.52 1.76 0.55
CA ALA A 218 2.86 0.50 0.85
C ALA A 218 1.95 0.04 -0.29
N ILE A 219 1.63 -1.26 -0.30
CA ILE A 219 0.65 -1.91 -1.17
C ILE A 219 -0.19 -2.84 -0.30
N ASN A 220 -1.51 -2.90 -0.52
CA ASN A 220 -2.37 -3.86 0.15
C ASN A 220 -2.68 -5.09 -0.74
N ASP A 221 -3.37 -6.08 -0.19
CA ASP A 221 -3.69 -7.34 -0.88
C ASP A 221 -4.63 -7.19 -2.07
N LEU A 222 -5.20 -6.01 -2.25
CA LEU A 222 -6.04 -5.66 -3.40
C LEU A 222 -5.26 -4.89 -4.46
N GLY A 223 -3.94 -4.75 -4.29
CA GLY A 223 -3.08 -4.03 -5.21
C GLY A 223 -3.30 -2.51 -5.21
N VAL A 224 -3.92 -1.95 -4.17
CA VAL A 224 -3.96 -0.50 -3.93
C VAL A 224 -2.62 -0.07 -3.39
N VAL A 225 -2.07 0.99 -3.97
CA VAL A 225 -0.73 1.49 -3.63
C VAL A 225 -0.84 2.90 -3.11
N ILE A 226 -0.16 3.18 -2.01
CA ILE A 226 0.02 4.53 -1.48
C ILE A 226 1.47 4.97 -1.60
N GLY A 227 1.69 6.26 -1.52
CA GLY A 227 3.02 6.82 -1.43
C GLY A 227 3.01 8.34 -1.48
N ASN A 228 4.18 8.89 -1.76
CA ASN A 228 4.42 10.32 -1.76
C ASN A 228 4.99 10.74 -3.11
N ALA A 229 4.46 11.82 -3.69
CA ALA A 229 4.87 12.34 -4.99
C ALA A 229 5.15 13.84 -4.90
N VAL A 230 6.29 14.29 -5.42
CA VAL A 230 6.54 15.72 -5.59
C VAL A 230 5.82 16.19 -6.83
N VAL A 231 4.95 17.19 -6.76
CA VAL A 231 4.26 17.77 -7.92
C VAL A 231 4.83 19.17 -8.19
N PRO A 232 5.78 19.35 -9.14
CA PRO A 232 6.51 20.60 -9.32
C PRO A 232 5.63 21.79 -9.69
N GLU A 233 4.46 21.54 -10.29
CA GLU A 233 3.44 22.56 -10.58
C GLU A 233 2.81 23.14 -9.30
N ILE A 234 2.88 22.42 -8.18
CA ILE A 234 2.32 22.78 -6.87
C ILE A 234 3.44 23.19 -5.91
N SER A 235 4.44 22.34 -5.70
CA SER A 235 5.59 22.58 -4.84
C SER A 235 6.79 21.72 -5.23
N TYR A 236 7.98 22.33 -5.28
CA TYR A 236 9.24 21.60 -5.49
C TYR A 236 9.76 20.89 -4.23
N PHE A 237 9.25 21.26 -3.05
CA PHE A 237 9.78 20.82 -1.76
C PHE A 237 8.83 19.94 -0.96
N ASN A 238 7.52 20.03 -1.25
CA ASN A 238 6.51 19.35 -0.46
C ASN A 238 5.95 18.18 -1.29
N PRO A 239 6.17 16.94 -0.85
CA PRO A 239 5.47 15.81 -1.46
C PRO A 239 3.98 15.85 -1.10
N GLU A 240 3.17 15.32 -1.99
CA GLU A 240 1.74 15.07 -1.81
C GLU A 240 1.50 13.55 -1.74
N PRO A 241 0.62 13.08 -0.86
CA PRO A 241 0.28 11.67 -0.81
C PRO A 241 -0.55 11.31 -2.04
N PHE A 242 -0.29 10.14 -2.62
CA PHE A 242 -1.09 9.60 -3.71
C PHE A 242 -1.67 8.24 -3.37
N VAL A 243 -2.78 7.90 -4.02
CA VAL A 243 -3.34 6.55 -4.09
C VAL A 243 -3.39 6.12 -5.54
N SER A 244 -2.94 4.90 -5.84
CA SER A 244 -3.03 4.25 -7.15
C SER A 244 -3.82 2.95 -7.01
N VAL A 245 -4.98 2.88 -7.67
CA VAL A 245 -5.85 1.68 -7.66
C VAL A 245 -5.23 0.53 -8.45
N ALA A 246 -5.73 -0.68 -8.22
CA ALA A 246 -5.22 -1.90 -8.85
C ALA A 246 -5.20 -1.79 -10.38
N GLY A 247 -4.04 -2.10 -10.99
CA GLY A 247 -3.88 -2.12 -12.45
C GLY A 247 -3.91 -0.77 -13.16
N ALA A 248 -4.21 0.34 -12.48
CA ALA A 248 -4.22 1.66 -13.10
C ALA A 248 -2.81 2.27 -13.11
N ALA A 249 -2.34 2.65 -14.30
CA ALA A 249 -1.07 3.35 -14.46
C ALA A 249 -1.16 4.87 -14.17
N ILE A 250 -2.37 5.45 -14.08
CA ILE A 250 -2.57 6.90 -14.28
C ILE A 250 -3.56 7.57 -13.30
N GLU A 251 -4.41 6.85 -12.58
CA GLU A 251 -5.32 7.48 -11.62
C GLU A 251 -4.67 7.59 -10.24
N GLN A 252 -3.71 8.52 -10.15
CA GLN A 252 -3.18 8.98 -8.88
C GLN A 252 -4.11 10.07 -8.31
N LEU A 253 -4.77 9.75 -7.21
CA LEU A 253 -5.58 10.71 -6.47
C LEU A 253 -4.69 11.36 -5.42
N SER A 254 -4.47 12.67 -5.51
CA SER A 254 -3.92 13.44 -4.39
C SER A 254 -4.90 13.33 -3.24
N LEU A 255 -4.44 12.80 -2.09
CA LEU A 255 -5.29 12.82 -0.91
C LEU A 255 -5.40 14.28 -0.44
N PRO A 256 -6.61 14.80 -0.21
CA PRO A 256 -6.78 16.17 0.24
C PRO A 256 -6.14 16.35 1.62
N SER A 257 -5.65 17.55 1.92
CA SER A 257 -5.37 17.91 3.30
C SER A 257 -6.58 18.60 3.94
N GLN A 258 -6.44 18.94 5.22
CA GLN A 258 -7.48 19.62 6.00
C GLN A 258 -7.54 21.16 5.78
N GLY A 259 -6.97 21.66 4.68
CA GLY A 259 -7.10 23.04 4.17
C GLY A 259 -5.86 23.94 4.26
N GLY A 260 -5.45 24.58 3.15
CA GLY A 260 -4.43 25.64 3.10
C GLY A 260 -3.35 25.55 2.00
N VAL A 261 -2.13 26.01 2.30
CA VAL A 261 -0.89 25.58 1.61
C VAL A 261 -0.48 24.27 2.27
N GLU A 262 -0.64 23.18 1.55
CA GLU A 262 -0.85 21.85 2.12
C GLU A 262 0.42 21.00 1.95
N TYR A 263 0.74 20.25 2.98
CA TYR A 263 1.72 19.17 2.90
C TYR A 263 1.09 17.99 3.64
N ALA A 264 1.06 16.84 2.99
CA ALA A 264 0.62 15.59 3.60
C ALA A 264 1.55 14.45 3.20
N SER A 265 1.50 13.38 3.98
CA SER A 265 2.27 12.17 3.71
C SER A 265 1.50 10.95 4.19
N ALA A 266 1.39 9.95 3.33
CA ALA A 266 0.83 8.64 3.66
C ALA A 266 1.94 7.74 4.21
N ASN A 267 1.66 7.07 5.32
CA ASN A 267 2.61 6.19 6.02
C ASN A 267 2.21 4.72 5.91
N ASP A 268 0.92 4.41 6.03
CA ASP A 268 0.44 3.02 6.05
C ASP A 268 -0.98 2.88 5.46
N LEU A 269 -1.30 1.69 4.96
CA LEU A 269 -2.55 1.31 4.31
C LEU A 269 -2.93 -0.11 4.74
N ASN A 270 -4.20 -0.31 5.13
CA ASN A 270 -4.74 -1.64 5.42
C ASN A 270 -5.50 -2.25 4.22
N ASN A 271 -5.92 -3.51 4.35
CA ASN A 271 -6.70 -4.21 3.33
C ASN A 271 -8.16 -3.72 3.22
N THR A 272 -8.66 -2.98 4.21
CA THR A 272 -10.00 -2.35 4.12
C THR A 272 -10.01 -1.02 3.37
N GLY A 273 -8.83 -0.52 2.96
CA GLY A 273 -8.68 0.74 2.24
C GLY A 273 -8.56 1.98 3.12
N LEU A 274 -8.36 1.84 4.43
CA LEU A 274 -7.98 2.95 5.30
C LEU A 274 -6.51 3.29 5.10
N ILE A 275 -6.23 4.58 4.95
CA ILE A 275 -4.87 5.11 4.82
C ILE A 275 -4.61 6.01 6.02
N VAL A 276 -3.42 5.92 6.60
CA VAL A 276 -3.01 6.78 7.70
C VAL A 276 -1.69 7.49 7.43
N GLY A 277 -1.50 8.62 8.09
CA GLY A 277 -0.31 9.44 7.95
C GLY A 277 -0.45 10.76 8.68
N TYR A 278 -0.06 11.85 8.02
CA TYR A 278 -0.12 13.18 8.59
C TYR A 278 -0.29 14.27 7.55
N SER A 279 -0.86 15.40 7.96
CA SER A 279 -1.06 16.58 7.14
C SER A 279 -0.78 17.86 7.92
N TRP A 280 -0.58 18.98 7.22
CA TRP A 280 -0.33 20.29 7.84
C TRP A 280 -1.43 21.27 7.45
N LYS A 281 -1.98 21.96 8.44
CA LYS A 281 -2.97 23.02 8.22
C LYS A 281 -2.28 24.35 8.08
N ALA A 282 -2.59 25.13 7.04
CA ALA A 282 -1.89 26.41 6.81
C ALA A 282 -2.11 27.47 7.90
N THR A 283 -3.16 27.32 8.71
CA THR A 283 -3.43 28.19 9.86
C THR A 283 -2.68 27.78 11.13
N ALA A 284 -2.07 26.58 11.15
CA ALA A 284 -1.32 26.03 12.28
C ALA A 284 0.05 25.54 11.79
N THR A 285 0.93 26.48 11.47
CA THR A 285 2.22 26.23 10.78
C THR A 285 3.28 25.51 11.63
N THR A 286 2.94 25.01 12.82
CA THR A 286 3.91 24.44 13.77
C THR A 286 3.58 23.03 14.22
N GLU A 287 2.43 22.47 13.87
CA GLU A 287 2.00 21.15 14.35
C GLU A 287 1.46 20.29 13.21
N PRO A 288 2.15 19.19 12.84
CA PRO A 288 1.56 18.18 11.96
C PRO A 288 0.35 17.53 12.64
N LEU A 289 -0.67 17.19 11.86
CA LEU A 289 -1.90 16.56 12.32
C LEU A 289 -1.91 15.11 11.86
N ALA A 290 -2.01 14.17 12.80
CA ALA A 290 -2.27 12.78 12.46
C ALA A 290 -3.57 12.69 11.66
N THR A 291 -3.49 12.10 10.46
CA THR A 291 -4.59 12.10 9.49
C THR A 291 -4.95 10.68 9.11
N LEU A 292 -6.25 10.42 9.02
CA LEU A 292 -6.82 9.21 8.44
C LEU A 292 -7.58 9.58 7.18
N TRP A 293 -7.26 8.92 6.06
CA TRP A 293 -8.01 9.05 4.83
C TRP A 293 -8.89 7.82 4.64
N GLN A 294 -10.17 8.10 4.39
CA GLN A 294 -11.18 7.10 4.08
C GLN A 294 -11.86 7.49 2.78
N GLN A 295 -12.13 6.50 1.93
CA GLN A 295 -12.92 6.71 0.74
C GLN A 295 -14.41 6.71 1.08
N GLU A 296 -15.12 7.70 0.56
CA GLU A 296 -16.56 7.88 0.71
C GLU A 296 -17.34 7.13 -0.39
N PRO A 297 -18.65 6.88 -0.21
CA PRO A 297 -19.48 6.20 -1.20
C PRO A 297 -19.57 6.88 -2.58
N ASP A 298 -19.13 8.13 -2.70
CA ASP A 298 -19.05 8.88 -3.95
C ASP A 298 -17.65 8.86 -4.59
N ASP A 299 -16.79 7.93 -4.15
CA ASP A 299 -15.39 7.73 -4.52
C ASP A 299 -14.44 8.85 -4.09
N SER A 300 -14.92 9.89 -3.40
CA SER A 300 -14.05 10.94 -2.87
C SER A 300 -13.28 10.47 -1.64
N TRP A 301 -12.12 11.06 -1.39
CA TRP A 301 -11.34 10.80 -0.19
C TRP A 301 -11.58 11.90 0.84
N THR A 302 -11.92 11.52 2.08
CA THR A 302 -12.07 12.45 3.20
C THR A 302 -10.85 12.36 4.12
N PRO A 303 -10.18 13.49 4.45
CA PRO A 303 -9.08 13.53 5.41
C PRO A 303 -9.60 13.84 6.80
N TYR A 304 -9.80 12.82 7.63
CA TYR A 304 -10.21 13.00 9.02
C TYR A 304 -9.01 13.40 9.90
N ASP A 305 -9.19 14.45 10.72
CA ASP A 305 -8.23 14.83 11.76
C ASP A 305 -8.41 13.92 12.96
N LEU A 306 -7.41 13.08 13.23
CA LEU A 306 -7.47 12.19 14.39
C LEU A 306 -7.58 12.98 15.71
N ASN A 307 -7.10 14.23 15.75
CA ASN A 307 -7.25 15.11 16.93
C ASN A 307 -8.70 15.54 17.18
N GLU A 308 -9.55 15.52 16.15
CA GLU A 308 -10.96 15.92 16.23
C GLU A 308 -11.90 14.71 16.36
N ILE A 309 -11.47 13.53 15.89
CA ILE A 309 -12.32 12.33 15.85
C ILE A 309 -12.01 11.28 16.91
N ALA A 310 -10.91 11.44 17.65
CA ALA A 310 -10.55 10.55 18.75
C ALA A 310 -10.79 11.21 20.12
N ASP A 311 -11.42 10.48 21.04
CA ASP A 311 -11.57 10.89 22.42
C ASP A 311 -10.31 10.50 23.22
N GLY A 312 -9.31 11.38 23.22
CA GLY A 312 -8.05 11.18 23.95
C GLY A 312 -7.69 12.27 24.95
N GLY A 313 -8.61 13.17 25.28
CA GLY A 313 -8.38 14.18 26.31
C GLY A 313 -7.25 15.16 25.96
N ASP A 314 -6.15 15.12 26.71
CA ASP A 314 -5.04 16.09 26.62
C ASP A 314 -3.93 15.67 25.64
N TYR A 315 -4.14 14.62 24.82
CA TYR A 315 -3.16 14.20 23.82
C TYR A 315 -3.30 14.98 22.51
N ILE A 316 -2.17 15.36 21.92
CA ILE A 316 -2.05 15.82 20.54
C ILE A 316 -1.37 14.72 19.73
N TYR A 317 -2.01 14.30 18.65
CA TYR A 317 -1.49 13.32 17.70
C TYR A 317 -0.80 14.03 16.55
N GLU A 318 0.51 13.82 16.44
CA GLU A 318 1.34 14.48 15.44
C GLU A 318 1.44 13.66 14.15
N ARG A 319 1.39 12.33 14.26
CA ARG A 319 1.51 11.43 13.11
C ARG A 319 0.86 10.09 13.37
N ALA A 320 -0.01 9.64 12.48
CA ALA A 320 -0.41 8.24 12.46
C ALA A 320 0.64 7.42 11.69
N VAL A 321 1.09 6.32 12.28
CA VAL A 321 2.24 5.52 11.79
C VAL A 321 1.85 4.14 11.29
N ALA A 322 0.74 3.58 11.77
CA ALA A 322 0.27 2.27 11.31
C ALA A 322 -1.24 2.15 11.43
N VAL A 323 -1.83 1.30 10.58
CA VAL A 323 -3.24 0.92 10.60
C VAL A 323 -3.38 -0.58 10.35
N ASN A 324 -4.29 -1.25 11.06
CA ASN A 324 -4.56 -2.66 10.81
C ASN A 324 -5.92 -2.89 10.14
N ASP A 325 -6.18 -4.12 9.71
CA ASP A 325 -7.41 -4.50 8.98
C ASP A 325 -8.69 -4.40 9.81
N GLU A 326 -8.59 -4.34 11.14
CA GLU A 326 -9.74 -4.13 12.03
C GLU A 326 -10.04 -2.63 12.25
N GLY A 327 -9.18 -1.74 11.74
CA GLY A 327 -9.30 -0.29 11.84
C GLY A 327 -8.60 0.34 13.04
N TYR A 328 -7.79 -0.40 13.80
CA TYR A 328 -6.93 0.19 14.82
C TYR A 328 -5.85 1.05 14.19
N VAL A 329 -5.50 2.14 14.86
CA VAL A 329 -4.44 3.06 14.42
C VAL A 329 -3.40 3.24 15.51
N LEU A 330 -2.12 3.22 15.13
CA LEU A 330 -1.02 3.67 15.98
C LEU A 330 -0.66 5.11 15.62
N ALA A 331 -0.52 5.96 16.63
CA ALA A 331 -0.13 7.35 16.46
C ALA A 331 1.03 7.73 17.39
N LEU A 332 1.93 8.54 16.86
CA LEU A 332 2.92 9.28 17.65
C LEU A 332 2.32 10.62 18.04
N GLY A 333 2.49 10.99 19.31
CA GLY A 333 1.92 12.23 19.84
C GLY A 333 2.63 12.74 21.08
N LYS A 334 2.01 13.71 21.75
CA LYS A 334 2.48 14.35 22.98
C LYS A 334 1.29 14.76 23.84
N LEU A 335 1.56 15.21 25.07
CA LEU A 335 0.56 15.95 25.84
C LEU A 335 0.51 17.41 25.37
N ASP A 336 -0.68 18.01 25.32
CA ASP A 336 -0.97 19.37 24.83
C ASP A 336 -0.06 20.46 25.44
N GLN A 337 0.30 20.31 26.72
CA GLN A 337 1.10 21.30 27.45
C GLN A 337 2.62 21.07 27.42
N ASP A 338 3.07 20.00 26.77
CA ASP A 338 4.44 19.51 26.86
C ASP A 338 5.16 19.51 25.50
N ILE A 339 6.47 19.74 25.54
CA ILE A 339 7.41 19.45 24.45
C ILE A 339 8.11 18.08 24.63
N SER A 340 7.53 17.24 25.51
CA SER A 340 8.02 15.95 26.01
C SER A 340 8.20 14.90 24.89
N PRO A 341 8.89 13.75 25.14
CA PRO A 341 9.16 12.77 24.08
C PRO A 341 7.90 12.21 23.43
N ALA A 342 8.01 11.79 22.17
CA ALA A 342 6.92 11.20 21.41
C ALA A 342 6.34 9.99 22.17
N LEU A 343 5.07 10.09 22.54
CA LEU A 343 4.25 9.01 23.06
C LEU A 343 3.82 8.11 21.90
N LEU A 344 3.72 6.81 22.15
CA LEU A 344 3.05 5.87 21.27
C LEU A 344 1.64 5.61 21.79
N LEU A 345 0.65 5.95 20.97
CA LEU A 345 -0.77 5.94 21.33
C LEU A 345 -1.50 4.93 20.45
N LEU A 346 -2.31 4.09 21.07
CA LEU A 346 -3.24 3.19 20.39
C LEU A 346 -4.61 3.87 20.30
N LEU A 347 -5.08 4.08 19.08
CA LEU A 347 -6.43 4.53 18.78
C LEU A 347 -7.27 3.28 18.46
N THR A 348 -8.17 2.95 19.38
CA THR A 348 -9.11 1.81 19.25
C THR A 348 -10.40 2.31 18.62
N PRO A 349 -10.81 1.78 17.45
CA PRO A 349 -12.03 2.23 16.79
C PRO A 349 -13.26 1.77 17.59
N ASP A 350 -14.27 2.64 17.67
CA ASP A 350 -15.54 2.31 18.31
C ASP A 350 -16.29 1.20 17.56
N THR A 351 -16.00 1.05 16.27
CA THR A 351 -16.59 0.05 15.38
C THR A 351 -15.48 -0.67 14.63
N LEU A 352 -15.30 -1.96 14.91
CA LEU A 352 -14.32 -2.77 14.20
C LEU A 352 -14.72 -2.93 12.74
N LEU A 353 -13.74 -2.77 11.84
CA LEU A 353 -13.90 -3.12 10.44
C LEU A 353 -13.84 -4.64 10.28
N SER A 354 -14.54 -5.12 9.25
CA SER A 354 -14.45 -6.52 8.87
C SER A 354 -13.28 -6.69 7.91
N PRO A 355 -12.44 -7.72 8.07
CA PRO A 355 -11.38 -8.02 7.13
C PRO A 355 -11.95 -8.14 5.72
N VAL A 356 -11.28 -7.52 4.74
CA VAL A 356 -11.68 -7.69 3.34
C VAL A 356 -11.29 -9.09 2.93
N GLN A 357 -12.30 -9.94 2.76
CA GLN A 357 -12.08 -11.27 2.23
C GLN A 357 -11.83 -11.15 0.73
N GLN A 358 -10.62 -11.49 0.28
CA GLN A 358 -10.30 -11.58 -1.13
C GLN A 358 -11.38 -12.40 -1.84
N ALA A 359 -11.96 -11.82 -2.89
CA ALA A 359 -13.06 -12.45 -3.61
C ALA A 359 -12.55 -13.76 -4.24
N THR A 360 -13.12 -14.90 -3.84
CA THR A 360 -12.75 -16.17 -4.45
C THR A 360 -12.95 -16.10 -5.97
N GLY A 361 -11.91 -16.39 -6.74
CA GLY A 361 -11.92 -16.27 -8.19
C GLY A 361 -11.28 -14.98 -8.74
N ASP A 362 -11.01 -13.98 -7.91
CA ASP A 362 -10.14 -12.84 -8.25
C ASP A 362 -8.67 -13.27 -8.07
N TYR A 363 -8.08 -13.79 -9.14
CA TYR A 363 -6.74 -14.37 -9.15
C TYR A 363 -5.64 -13.38 -9.49
N ASN A 364 -5.97 -12.26 -10.14
CA ASN A 364 -5.00 -11.18 -10.35
C ASN A 364 -5.07 -10.10 -9.25
N PHE A 365 -5.98 -10.26 -8.29
CA PHE A 365 -6.14 -9.42 -7.10
C PHE A 365 -6.41 -7.96 -7.46
N ASP A 366 -7.14 -7.73 -8.55
CA ASP A 366 -7.50 -6.38 -8.99
C ASP A 366 -8.89 -5.94 -8.50
N GLY A 367 -9.54 -6.76 -7.68
CA GLY A 367 -10.87 -6.54 -7.13
C GLY A 367 -11.99 -6.89 -8.10
N VAL A 368 -11.69 -7.36 -9.31
CA VAL A 368 -12.66 -7.62 -10.38
C VAL A 368 -12.52 -9.05 -10.92
N ILE A 369 -13.57 -9.86 -10.73
CA ILE A 369 -13.60 -11.21 -11.31
C ILE A 369 -13.95 -11.12 -12.80
N ASP A 370 -12.95 -11.21 -13.67
CA ASP A 370 -13.09 -11.12 -15.12
C ASP A 370 -12.19 -12.09 -15.91
N GLN A 371 -11.97 -11.77 -17.20
CA GLN A 371 -11.18 -12.59 -18.12
C GLN A 371 -9.68 -12.60 -17.80
N SER A 372 -9.19 -11.60 -17.07
CA SER A 372 -7.80 -11.42 -16.62
C SER A 372 -7.46 -12.46 -15.54
N ASP A 373 -8.37 -12.77 -14.62
CA ASP A 373 -8.20 -13.87 -13.65
C ASP A 373 -8.06 -15.22 -14.33
N TYR A 374 -8.86 -15.47 -15.38
CA TYR A 374 -8.71 -16.68 -16.15
C TYR A 374 -7.34 -16.76 -16.83
N GLN A 375 -6.79 -15.64 -17.28
CA GLN A 375 -5.45 -15.61 -17.85
C GLN A 375 -4.39 -15.91 -16.77
N GLN A 376 -4.58 -15.40 -15.56
CA GLN A 376 -3.74 -15.74 -14.41
C GLN A 376 -3.80 -17.23 -14.08
N TRP A 377 -5.01 -17.78 -13.89
CA TRP A 377 -5.20 -19.23 -13.65
C TRP A 377 -4.55 -20.07 -14.75
N ARG A 378 -4.75 -19.69 -16.02
CA ARG A 378 -4.19 -20.43 -17.16
C ARG A 378 -2.67 -20.40 -17.17
N ARG A 379 -2.06 -19.29 -16.73
CA ARG A 379 -0.61 -19.16 -16.59
C ARG A 379 -0.06 -20.07 -15.49
N ASP A 380 -0.81 -20.21 -14.41
CA ASP A 380 -0.37 -20.98 -13.25
C ASP A 380 -0.83 -22.44 -13.24
N PHE A 381 -1.66 -22.85 -14.20
CA PHE A 381 -2.20 -24.21 -14.27
C PHE A 381 -1.12 -25.30 -14.14
N GLY A 382 -1.28 -26.15 -13.14
CA GLY A 382 -0.38 -27.23 -12.78
C GLY A 382 0.81 -26.83 -11.89
N ARG A 383 0.92 -25.55 -11.50
CA ARG A 383 1.92 -25.11 -10.51
C ARG A 383 1.50 -25.50 -9.11
N THR A 384 2.45 -26.04 -8.36
CA THR A 384 2.35 -26.14 -6.90
C THR A 384 2.62 -24.75 -6.33
N ILE A 385 1.73 -24.26 -5.49
CA ILE A 385 1.81 -22.96 -4.84
C ILE A 385 2.14 -23.17 -3.37
N SER A 386 3.10 -22.40 -2.87
CA SER A 386 3.46 -22.37 -1.46
C SER A 386 3.62 -20.91 -1.04
N PRO A 387 2.84 -20.44 -0.06
CA PRO A 387 1.83 -21.15 0.72
C PRO A 387 0.56 -21.41 -0.09
N ALA A 388 -0.12 -22.50 0.23
CA ALA A 388 -1.41 -22.81 -0.38
C ALA A 388 -2.41 -21.67 -0.12
N GLY A 389 -3.25 -21.36 -1.11
CA GLY A 389 -4.24 -20.28 -1.04
C GLY A 389 -3.79 -18.94 -1.62
N THR A 390 -2.59 -18.85 -2.18
CA THR A 390 -2.09 -17.64 -2.85
C THR A 390 -2.20 -17.75 -4.38
N GLY A 391 -2.16 -16.62 -5.08
CA GLY A 391 -2.24 -16.61 -6.54
C GLY A 391 -3.56 -17.21 -7.06
N ALA A 392 -3.46 -18.09 -8.05
CA ALA A 392 -4.62 -18.77 -8.62
C ALA A 392 -5.06 -20.06 -7.90
N ASP A 393 -4.48 -20.39 -6.73
CA ASP A 393 -4.93 -21.50 -5.87
C ASP A 393 -6.11 -21.07 -5.00
N GLY A 394 -7.23 -20.75 -5.66
CA GLY A 394 -8.44 -20.24 -4.99
C GLY A 394 -9.10 -21.20 -4.01
N ASN A 395 -8.80 -22.50 -4.09
CA ASN A 395 -9.32 -23.50 -3.15
C ASN A 395 -8.34 -23.83 -2.00
N GLY A 396 -7.11 -23.33 -2.06
CA GLY A 396 -6.12 -23.44 -0.99
C GLY A 396 -5.57 -24.86 -0.81
N ASN A 397 -5.50 -25.67 -1.86
CA ASN A 397 -4.97 -27.04 -1.78
C ASN A 397 -3.47 -27.14 -2.14
N GLY A 398 -2.84 -26.02 -2.48
CA GLY A 398 -1.43 -25.92 -2.85
C GLY A 398 -1.14 -26.27 -4.30
N ILE A 399 -2.15 -26.42 -5.17
CA ILE A 399 -1.96 -26.66 -6.61
C ILE A 399 -3.04 -25.94 -7.43
N VAL A 400 -2.60 -25.16 -8.43
CA VAL A 400 -3.53 -24.52 -9.36
C VAL A 400 -4.04 -25.57 -10.36
N ASP A 401 -5.30 -25.97 -10.25
CA ASP A 401 -5.88 -27.00 -11.09
C ASP A 401 -7.33 -26.68 -11.53
N LEU A 402 -8.07 -27.70 -11.96
CA LEU A 402 -9.44 -27.55 -12.42
C LEU A 402 -10.40 -27.14 -11.29
N GLY A 403 -10.08 -27.42 -10.03
CA GLY A 403 -10.84 -26.98 -8.86
C GLY A 403 -10.88 -25.45 -8.78
N ASP A 404 -9.74 -24.80 -9.00
CA ASP A 404 -9.65 -23.33 -9.03
C ASP A 404 -10.42 -22.75 -10.22
N TYR A 405 -10.30 -23.35 -11.41
CA TYR A 405 -11.09 -22.92 -12.56
C TYR A 405 -12.60 -22.93 -12.29
N THR A 406 -13.09 -23.96 -11.59
CA THR A 406 -14.52 -24.02 -11.23
C THR A 406 -14.90 -22.92 -10.25
N LEU A 407 -14.03 -22.56 -9.31
CA LEU A 407 -14.25 -21.43 -8.41
C LEU A 407 -14.35 -20.11 -9.19
N TRP A 408 -13.35 -19.76 -10.00
CA TRP A 408 -13.41 -18.54 -10.82
C TRP A 408 -14.70 -18.45 -11.65
N ARG A 409 -15.06 -19.53 -12.34
CA ARG A 409 -16.24 -19.55 -13.21
C ARG A 409 -17.54 -19.35 -12.42
N ASP A 410 -17.68 -19.99 -11.27
CA ASP A 410 -18.89 -19.92 -10.45
C ASP A 410 -19.05 -18.52 -9.82
N HIS A 411 -17.93 -17.89 -9.48
CA HIS A 411 -17.91 -16.51 -8.98
C HIS A 411 -18.10 -15.45 -10.08
N LEU A 412 -17.57 -15.66 -11.29
CA LEU A 412 -17.84 -14.82 -12.46
C LEU A 412 -19.35 -14.73 -12.78
N GLN A 413 -20.06 -15.86 -12.67
CA GLN A 413 -21.51 -15.91 -12.88
C GLN A 413 -22.29 -15.18 -11.78
N SER A 414 -21.82 -15.27 -10.54
CA SER A 414 -22.42 -14.58 -9.40
C SER A 414 -22.28 -13.05 -9.54
N ALA A 415 -21.11 -12.57 -9.95
CA ALA A 415 -20.85 -11.16 -10.26
C ALA A 415 -21.72 -10.65 -11.43
N ALA A 416 -21.91 -11.45 -12.48
CA ALA A 416 -22.80 -11.10 -13.59
C ALA A 416 -24.29 -11.04 -13.18
N THR A 417 -24.68 -11.79 -12.13
CA THR A 417 -26.07 -11.83 -11.65
C THR A 417 -26.39 -10.66 -10.72
N SER A 418 -25.42 -10.15 -9.95
CA SER A 418 -25.63 -8.97 -9.08
C SER A 418 -25.86 -7.69 -9.90
N LEU A 419 -25.16 -7.52 -11.02
CA LEU A 419 -25.34 -6.41 -11.97
C LEU A 419 -26.73 -6.39 -12.64
N ALA A 420 -27.46 -7.52 -12.63
CA ALA A 420 -28.83 -7.59 -13.13
C ALA A 420 -29.89 -7.20 -12.07
N THR A 421 -29.50 -7.01 -10.81
CA THR A 421 -30.40 -6.68 -9.69
C THR A 421 -30.43 -5.22 -9.30
N GLU A 422 -29.56 -4.38 -9.86
CA GLU A 422 -29.67 -2.93 -9.72
C GLU A 422 -30.90 -2.46 -10.51
N SER A 423 -32.02 -2.29 -9.79
CA SER A 423 -33.29 -1.88 -10.36
C SER A 423 -33.14 -0.52 -11.02
N ILE A 424 -33.06 -0.50 -12.35
CA ILE A 424 -33.26 0.70 -13.16
C ILE A 424 -34.59 1.31 -12.70
N PRO A 425 -34.62 2.53 -12.12
CA PRO A 425 -35.88 3.16 -11.75
C PRO A 425 -36.70 3.34 -13.02
N GLU A 426 -37.88 2.73 -13.08
CA GLU A 426 -38.81 3.02 -14.17
C GLU A 426 -39.04 4.54 -14.20
N PRO A 427 -38.90 5.22 -15.35
CA PRO A 427 -39.12 6.65 -15.41
C PRO A 427 -40.57 6.93 -15.01
N SER A 428 -40.75 7.50 -13.82
CA SER A 428 -42.03 8.00 -13.33
C SER A 428 -42.39 9.26 -14.13
N SER A 429 -42.86 9.05 -15.34
CA SER A 429 -43.38 10.10 -16.22
C SER A 429 -44.67 9.60 -16.89
N PRO A 430 -45.86 9.90 -16.32
CA PRO A 430 -47.13 9.59 -16.97
C PRO A 430 -47.36 10.33 -18.31
N GLY A 431 -46.40 11.12 -18.80
CA GLY A 431 -46.53 11.92 -20.02
C GLY A 431 -46.41 11.15 -21.35
N LEU A 432 -45.85 9.95 -21.37
CA LEU A 432 -45.55 9.24 -22.64
C LEU A 432 -46.68 8.34 -23.16
N LEU A 433 -47.74 8.09 -22.38
CA LEU A 433 -48.91 7.31 -22.85
C LEU A 433 -49.96 8.14 -23.61
N LEU A 434 -49.92 9.48 -23.54
CA LEU A 434 -50.88 10.34 -24.25
C LEU A 434 -50.43 10.75 -25.67
N GLY A 435 -49.16 10.54 -26.03
CA GLY A 435 -48.65 10.80 -27.38
C GLY A 435 -49.05 9.74 -28.42
N LEU A 436 -49.35 8.51 -27.99
CA LEU A 436 -49.65 7.39 -28.88
C LEU A 436 -51.14 7.24 -29.27
N LEU A 437 -52.05 8.00 -28.64
CA LEU A 437 -53.48 8.01 -28.99
C LEU A 437 -53.90 9.19 -29.89
N ALA A 438 -53.04 10.19 -30.11
CA ALA A 438 -53.33 11.31 -31.01
C ALA A 438 -52.97 11.03 -32.49
N LEU A 439 -52.25 9.95 -32.79
CA LEU A 439 -51.82 9.61 -34.17
C LEU A 439 -52.75 8.60 -34.89
N THR A 440 -53.78 8.06 -34.23
CA THR A 440 -54.76 7.15 -34.87
C THR A 440 -56.05 7.84 -35.33
N ALA A 441 -56.27 9.11 -34.99
CA ALA A 441 -57.46 9.88 -35.42
C ALA A 441 -57.25 10.68 -36.74
N GLY A 442 -56.00 10.84 -37.21
CA GLY A 442 -55.69 11.63 -38.41
C GLY A 442 -55.77 10.89 -39.76
N PHE A 443 -55.88 9.57 -39.77
CA PHE A 443 -55.75 8.75 -40.98
C PHE A 443 -57.07 8.20 -41.57
N ARG A 444 -58.24 8.71 -41.14
CA ARG A 444 -59.55 8.24 -41.64
C ARG A 444 -60.36 9.24 -42.50
N GLN A 445 -59.78 10.35 -42.97
CA GLN A 445 -60.54 11.32 -43.79
C GLN A 445 -59.97 11.70 -45.17
N ARG A 446 -59.06 10.90 -45.76
CA ARG A 446 -58.67 11.09 -47.17
C ARG A 446 -58.70 9.80 -47.96
N LEU A 447 -59.91 9.32 -48.27
CA LEU A 447 -60.20 8.38 -49.36
C LEU A 447 -61.70 8.48 -49.71
N ALA A 448 -62.08 9.59 -50.35
CA ALA A 448 -63.27 9.71 -51.21
C ALA A 448 -63.14 11.00 -52.04
N LEU A 449 -63.36 10.89 -53.37
CA LEU A 449 -63.44 11.94 -54.41
C LEU A 449 -62.10 12.37 -55.03
N HIS A 450 -61.61 11.69 -56.07
CA HIS A 450 -61.95 11.85 -57.50
C HIS A 450 -61.16 10.82 -58.32
#